data_AF-W1NQ12-F1
#
_entry.id   AF-W1NQ12-F1
#
_cell.length_a   1.000
_cell.length_b   1.000
_cell.length_c   1.000
_cell.angle_alpha   90.00
_cell.angle_beta   90.00
_cell.angle_gamma   90.00
#
_symmetry.space_group_name_H-M   'P 1'
#
loop_
_entity.id
_entity.type
_entity.pdbx_description
1 polymer ?
#
loop_
_entity_poly.entity_id
_entity_poly.type
_entity_poly.pdbx_seq_one_letter_code
_entity_poly.pdbx_strand_id
1 'polypeptide(L)'
;MNSTYVAFLKTKCPSPPNPNITVEMDPKSSLSFDNDYFKILKQNKGLFTSDAALLTSRVTRKLVNELQNSNDFFTEFKKSMKKMGDIGVLTGNVGEIRKICSKINS
;
A
#
# COMPACT_ATOMS: atom_id res chain seq x y z
N MET A 1 -5.19 -10.18 -14.08
CA MET A 1 -4.17 -9.12 -14.24
C MET A 1 -4.12 -8.70 -15.70
N ASN A 2 -3.85 -7.43 -15.99
CA ASN A 2 -3.72 -6.89 -17.34
C ASN A 2 -2.59 -7.60 -18.12
N SER A 3 -2.85 -8.06 -19.35
CA SER A 3 -1.91 -8.88 -20.14
C SER A 3 -0.61 -8.14 -20.51
N THR A 4 -0.69 -6.86 -20.88
CA THR A 4 0.48 -6.03 -21.17
C THR A 4 1.34 -5.85 -19.92
N TYR A 5 0.72 -5.62 -18.76
CA TYR A 5 1.43 -5.51 -17.49
C TYR A 5 2.08 -6.83 -17.07
N VAL A 6 1.40 -7.97 -17.27
CA VAL A 6 1.99 -9.30 -17.06
C VAL A 6 3.22 -9.51 -17.95
N ALA A 7 3.13 -9.16 -19.24
CA ALA A 7 4.27 -9.27 -20.16
C ALA A 7 5.46 -8.44 -19.67
N PHE A 8 5.21 -7.19 -19.25
CA PHE A 8 6.22 -6.33 -18.64
C PHE A 8 6.85 -6.96 -17.38
N LEU A 9 6.03 -7.42 -16.42
CA LEU A 9 6.52 -8.03 -15.18
C LEU A 9 7.36 -9.27 -15.46
N LYS A 10 7.00 -10.11 -16.44
CA LYS A 10 7.81 -11.27 -16.84
C LYS A 10 9.20 -10.90 -17.37
N THR A 11 9.38 -9.70 -17.94
CA THR A 11 10.72 -9.22 -18.33
C THR A 11 11.56 -8.77 -17.13
N LYS A 12 10.93 -8.46 -16.00
CA LYS A 12 11.59 -7.97 -14.78
C LYS A 12 11.79 -9.06 -13.74
N CYS A 13 10.90 -10.03 -13.67
CA CYS A 13 10.88 -11.07 -12.65
C CYS A 13 11.39 -12.41 -13.24
N PRO A 14 12.69 -12.73 -13.11
CA PRO A 14 13.24 -13.99 -13.60
C PRO A 14 12.70 -15.19 -12.80
N SER A 15 12.81 -16.36 -13.39
CA SER A 15 12.59 -17.66 -12.73
C SER A 15 13.90 -18.46 -12.83
N PRO A 16 14.63 -18.70 -11.72
CA PRO A 16 14.24 -18.45 -10.32
C PRO A 16 14.26 -16.96 -9.91
N PRO A 17 13.52 -16.57 -8.86
CA PRO A 17 13.47 -15.18 -8.38
C PRO A 17 14.84 -14.68 -7.90
N ASN A 18 15.18 -13.44 -8.26
CA ASN A 18 16.33 -12.74 -7.72
C ASN A 18 15.86 -11.70 -6.67
N PRO A 19 16.23 -11.83 -5.39
CA PRO A 19 15.74 -10.94 -4.33
C PRO A 19 16.26 -9.50 -4.45
N ASN A 20 17.28 -9.24 -5.27
CA ASN A 20 17.81 -7.90 -5.49
C ASN A 20 17.04 -7.11 -6.56
N ILE A 21 16.09 -7.75 -7.26
CA ILE A 21 15.28 -7.07 -8.27
C ILE A 21 13.98 -6.57 -7.63
N THR A 22 13.73 -5.28 -7.77
CA THR A 22 12.48 -4.63 -7.37
C THR A 22 11.75 -4.10 -8.59
N VAL A 23 10.43 -3.95 -8.46
CA VAL A 23 9.57 -3.28 -9.44
C VAL A 23 8.66 -2.30 -8.71
N GLU A 24 8.20 -1.29 -9.42
CA GLU A 24 7.32 -0.27 -8.85
C GLU A 24 5.94 -0.85 -8.55
N MET A 25 5.43 -0.61 -7.34
CA MET A 25 4.05 -0.97 -6.95
C MET A 25 3.02 -0.09 -7.66
N ASP A 26 3.39 1.16 -7.95
CA ASP A 26 2.57 2.15 -8.67
C ASP A 26 3.36 2.70 -9.88
N PRO A 27 3.37 1.98 -11.02
CA PRO A 27 4.19 2.36 -12.15
C PRO A 27 3.79 3.72 -12.71
N LYS A 28 4.78 4.60 -12.91
CA LYS A 28 4.65 6.03 -13.30
C LYS A 28 4.30 7.02 -12.18
N SER A 29 3.91 6.56 -11.00
CA SER A 29 3.72 7.41 -9.80
C SER A 29 4.51 6.93 -8.58
N SER A 30 5.53 6.08 -8.79
CA SER A 30 6.25 5.36 -7.73
C SER A 30 6.92 6.23 -6.67
N LEU A 31 7.20 7.50 -6.99
CA LEU A 31 7.85 8.46 -6.09
C LEU A 31 6.86 9.46 -5.48
N SER A 32 5.57 9.37 -5.82
CA SER A 32 4.53 10.27 -5.34
C SER A 32 3.55 9.50 -4.46
N PHE A 33 3.05 10.17 -3.42
CA PHE A 33 1.93 9.65 -2.66
C PHE A 33 0.65 10.28 -3.19
N ASP A 34 -0.09 9.54 -4.01
CA ASP A 34 -1.33 9.99 -4.64
C ASP A 34 -2.31 8.82 -4.81
N ASN A 35 -3.33 9.03 -5.64
CA ASN A 35 -4.39 8.06 -5.88
C ASN A 35 -4.20 7.22 -7.15
N ASP A 36 -3.06 7.29 -7.84
CA ASP A 36 -2.79 6.53 -9.06
C ASP A 36 -2.81 5.02 -8.79
N TYR A 37 -2.36 4.57 -7.61
CA TYR A 37 -2.56 3.21 -7.10
C TYR A 37 -3.98 2.67 -7.37
N PHE A 38 -5.03 3.42 -7.02
CA PHE A 38 -6.42 2.98 -7.24
C PHE A 38 -6.82 2.99 -8.72
N LYS A 39 -6.27 3.91 -9.52
CA LYS A 39 -6.51 3.99 -10.97
C LYS A 39 -5.89 2.79 -11.69
N ILE A 40 -4.65 2.44 -11.38
CA ILE A 40 -3.97 1.27 -11.99
C ILE A 40 -4.56 -0.04 -11.49
N LEU A 41 -5.02 -0.09 -10.23
CA LEU A 41 -5.69 -1.27 -9.69
C LEU A 41 -6.95 -1.58 -10.48
N LYS A 42 -7.79 -0.58 -10.76
CA LYS A 42 -8.99 -0.75 -11.61
C LYS A 42 -8.66 -1.23 -13.04
N GLN A 43 -7.47 -0.90 -13.55
CA GLN A 43 -6.95 -1.43 -14.82
C GLN A 43 -6.41 -2.86 -14.72
N ASN A 44 -6.61 -3.54 -13.58
CA ASN A 44 -6.06 -4.86 -13.24
C ASN A 44 -4.52 -4.89 -13.24
N LYS A 45 -3.88 -3.79 -12.82
CA LYS A 45 -2.42 -3.64 -12.73
C LYS A 45 -1.90 -3.58 -11.29
N GLY A 46 -2.66 -4.09 -10.31
CA GLY A 46 -2.13 -4.28 -8.94
C GLY A 46 -1.02 -5.32 -8.94
N LEU A 47 0.12 -5.03 -8.29
CA LEU A 47 1.32 -5.86 -8.32
C LEU A 47 1.14 -7.15 -7.53
N PHE A 48 0.60 -7.04 -6.30
CA PHE A 48 0.42 -8.18 -5.42
C PHE A 48 -0.96 -8.81 -5.57
N THR A 49 -1.06 -10.08 -5.19
CA THR A 49 -2.35 -10.78 -5.08
C THR A 49 -3.27 -10.10 -4.07
N SER A 50 -2.73 -9.54 -2.99
CA SER A 50 -3.46 -8.74 -2.01
C SER A 50 -4.06 -7.47 -2.60
N ASP A 51 -3.38 -6.80 -3.53
CA ASP A 51 -3.92 -5.63 -4.23
C ASP A 51 -5.10 -6.05 -5.11
N ALA A 52 -4.89 -7.06 -5.96
CA ALA A 52 -5.94 -7.59 -6.84
C ALA A 52 -7.16 -8.11 -6.05
N ALA A 53 -6.95 -8.62 -4.84
CA ALA A 53 -8.02 -9.08 -3.96
C ALA A 53 -9.00 -7.97 -3.58
N LEU A 54 -8.58 -6.70 -3.54
CA LEU A 54 -9.48 -5.55 -3.28
C LEU A 54 -10.57 -5.41 -4.34
N LEU A 55 -10.38 -5.97 -5.54
CA LEU A 55 -11.42 -5.98 -6.57
C LEU A 55 -12.41 -7.12 -6.38
N THR A 56 -12.08 -8.19 -5.65
CA THR A 56 -12.89 -9.43 -5.65
C THR A 56 -14.26 -9.27 -5.00
N SER A 57 -14.36 -8.52 -3.89
CA SER A 57 -15.63 -8.24 -3.21
C SER A 57 -16.32 -6.99 -3.76
N ARG A 58 -17.66 -7.00 -3.77
CA ARG A 58 -18.48 -5.84 -4.17
C ARG A 58 -18.20 -4.61 -3.30
N VAL A 59 -17.98 -4.82 -2.00
CA VAL A 59 -17.77 -3.73 -1.03
C VAL A 59 -16.42 -3.04 -1.29
N THR A 60 -15.35 -3.81 -1.35
CA THR A 60 -14.00 -3.26 -1.58
C THR A 60 -13.85 -2.70 -2.99
N ARG A 61 -14.50 -3.30 -3.99
CA ARG A 61 -14.54 -2.76 -5.35
C ARG A 61 -15.23 -1.40 -5.41
N LYS A 62 -16.27 -1.16 -4.60
CA LYS A 62 -16.91 0.16 -4.49
C LYS A 62 -15.91 1.19 -3.95
N LEU A 63 -15.20 0.85 -2.88
CA LEU A 63 -14.16 1.71 -2.30
C LEU A 63 -13.03 2.00 -3.32
N VAL A 64 -12.52 0.99 -4.02
CA VAL A 64 -11.51 1.20 -5.09
C VAL A 64 -12.01 2.18 -6.15
N ASN A 65 -13.30 2.15 -6.50
CA ASN A 65 -13.84 3.11 -7.45
C ASN A 65 -13.89 4.54 -6.89
N GLU A 66 -14.32 4.70 -5.63
CA GLU A 66 -14.42 5.99 -4.93
C GLU A 66 -13.03 6.62 -4.73
N LEU A 67 -12.05 5.83 -4.28
CA LEU A 67 -10.69 6.31 -3.96
C LEU A 67 -9.84 6.67 -5.20
N GLN A 68 -10.38 6.52 -6.42
CA GLN A 68 -9.81 7.18 -7.61
C GLN A 68 -10.06 8.69 -7.64
N ASN A 69 -10.87 9.22 -6.73
CA ASN A 69 -10.93 10.65 -6.45
C ASN A 69 -9.86 10.99 -5.41
N SER A 70 -9.04 12.01 -5.71
CA SER A 70 -7.91 12.39 -4.84
C SER A 70 -8.36 12.88 -3.46
N ASN A 71 -9.41 13.69 -3.40
CA ASN A 71 -9.91 14.24 -2.14
C ASN A 71 -10.49 13.14 -1.24
N ASP A 72 -11.23 12.20 -1.82
CA ASP A 72 -11.79 11.06 -1.08
C ASP A 72 -10.67 10.16 -0.56
N PHE A 73 -9.67 9.87 -1.40
CA PHE A 73 -8.50 9.11 -1.01
C PHE A 73 -7.78 9.71 0.18
N PHE A 74 -7.36 10.97 0.11
CA PHE A 74 -6.63 11.62 1.20
C PHE A 74 -7.47 11.75 2.47
N THR A 75 -8.78 11.98 2.33
CA THR A 75 -9.70 12.06 3.47
C THR A 75 -9.76 10.73 4.23
N GLU A 76 -9.98 9.63 3.51
CA GLU A 76 -10.09 8.30 4.13
C GLU A 76 -8.73 7.75 4.57
N PHE A 77 -7.66 8.04 3.83
CA PHE A 77 -6.31 7.68 4.23
C PHE A 77 -5.92 8.33 5.55
N LYS A 78 -6.16 9.64 5.73
CA LYS A 78 -5.89 10.35 7.00
C LYS A 78 -6.67 9.73 8.16
N LYS A 79 -7.96 9.44 7.97
CA LYS A 79 -8.81 8.79 9.00
C LYS A 79 -8.27 7.41 9.36
N SER A 80 -7.85 6.63 8.37
CA SER A 80 -7.32 5.28 8.56
C SER A 80 -5.98 5.30 9.31
N MET A 81 -5.08 6.22 8.95
CA MET A 81 -3.80 6.39 9.63
C MET A 81 -3.95 6.83 11.09
N LYS A 82 -4.91 7.71 11.39
CA LYS A 82 -5.23 8.07 12.78
C LYS A 82 -5.68 6.83 13.57
N LYS A 83 -6.65 6.08 13.05
CA LYS A 83 -7.14 4.85 13.70
C LYS A 83 -6.02 3.84 13.92
N MET A 84 -5.11 3.68 12.95
CA MET A 84 -3.95 2.80 13.07
C MET A 84 -2.98 3.28 14.16
N GLY A 85 -2.75 4.59 14.26
CA GLY A 85 -1.89 5.19 15.29
C GLY A 85 -2.42 5.05 16.71
N ASP A 86 -3.74 4.86 16.88
CA ASP A 86 -4.38 4.70 18.18
C ASP A 86 -4.33 3.24 18.71
N ILE A 87 -3.80 2.28 17.93
CA ILE A 87 -3.75 0.87 18.32
C ILE A 87 -2.68 0.64 19.39
N GLY A 88 -3.10 0.20 20.58
CA GLY A 88 -2.18 -0.33 21.61
C GLY A 88 -1.19 0.69 22.19
N VAL A 89 -1.52 1.98 22.14
CA VAL A 89 -0.65 3.06 22.59
C VAL A 89 -0.40 2.98 24.10
N LEU A 90 0.86 3.08 24.51
CA LEU A 90 1.24 3.21 25.92
C LEU A 90 1.07 4.68 26.35
N THR A 91 0.32 4.91 27.44
CA THR A 91 0.02 6.25 27.93
C THR A 91 0.26 6.36 29.44
N GLY A 92 0.34 7.60 29.95
CA GLY A 92 0.61 7.87 31.35
C GLY A 92 2.01 7.36 31.75
N ASN A 93 2.07 6.56 32.81
CA ASN A 93 3.32 6.01 33.35
C ASN A 93 3.65 4.61 32.78
N VAL A 94 2.97 4.16 31.72
CA VAL A 94 3.24 2.87 31.09
C VAL A 94 4.30 3.03 30.00
N GLY A 95 5.36 2.21 30.06
CA GLY A 95 6.48 2.26 29.13
C GLY A 95 7.54 3.31 29.52
N GLU A 96 8.29 3.80 28.53
CA GLU A 96 9.32 4.83 28.74
C GLU A 96 9.52 5.70 27.50
N ILE A 97 10.01 6.92 27.68
CA ILE A 97 10.55 7.72 26.58
C ILE A 97 11.99 7.25 26.33
N ARG A 98 12.18 6.51 25.24
CA ARG A 98 13.50 5.96 24.89
C ARG A 98 14.48 7.07 24.51
N LYS A 99 15.68 7.01 25.07
CA LYS A 99 16.82 7.86 24.62
C LYS A 99 17.40 7.37 23.29
N ILE A 100 17.36 6.05 23.08
CA ILE A 100 17.83 5.38 21.86
C ILE A 100 16.77 4.36 21.47
N CYS A 101 16.16 4.48 20.29
CA CYS A 101 15.03 3.64 19.88
C CYS A 101 15.33 2.12 19.91
N SER A 102 16.60 1.74 19.69
CA SER A 102 17.06 0.35 19.65
C SER A 102 17.42 -0.25 21.02
N LYS A 103 17.32 0.50 22.13
CA LYS A 103 17.68 0.04 23.47
C LYS A 103 16.61 0.42 24.50
N ILE A 104 16.49 -0.41 25.53
CA ILE A 104 15.74 -0.06 26.75
C ILE A 104 16.65 0.83 27.59
N ASN A 105 16.11 1.86 28.25
CA ASN A 105 16.92 2.67 29.14
C ASN A 105 17.41 1.81 30.33
N SER A 106 18.60 2.13 30.84
CA SER A 106 19.19 1.55 32.05
C SER A 106 19.53 2.66 33.03
#